data_AF-A0A347AHU8-F1
#
_entry.id   AF-A0A347AHU8-F1
#
_cell.length_a   1.000
_cell.length_b   1.000
_cell.length_c   1.000
_cell.angle_alpha   90.00
_cell.angle_beta   90.00
_cell.angle_gamma   90.00
#
_symmetry.space_group_name_H-M   'P 1'
#
loop_
_entity.id
_entity.type
_entity.pdbx_description
1 polymer ?
#
loop_
_entity_poly.entity_id
_entity_poly.type
_entity_poly.pdbx_seq_one_letter_code
_entity_poly.pdbx_strand_id
1 'polypeptide(L)'
;MDNAIFIKSKSYKKIYELFNTLKTSRGKIIHIIGAPGTGKSTNIYFALYDLDLKYYEPKFILKDENASPLIVFNKVIHELKKDLGVKSSDELFQKLSQYDAILFADKFHDTHLNNDKMVGFSRWSDSKGFRSFYFYWLCIKEYFSQREKFKNINIVFQTAWRIYIRGEKYDLFSDLGVISLIFKKMLNLFFDVVTIAYTDEEIIKIVKAHYPTLDEREITKYIKKYGLKPRYILSHIEKDYNLKNG
;
A
#
# COMPACT_ATOMS: atom_id res chain seq x y z
N MET A 1 -19.25 3.66 -4.52
CA MET A 1 -18.64 2.67 -5.44
C MET A 1 -19.02 1.28 -4.99
N ASP A 2 -19.69 0.55 -5.86
CA ASP A 2 -20.09 -0.83 -5.62
C ASP A 2 -18.84 -1.72 -5.66
N ASN A 3 -18.44 -2.28 -4.51
CA ASN A 3 -17.22 -3.10 -4.40
C ASN A 3 -17.34 -4.45 -5.11
N ALA A 4 -18.49 -4.75 -5.74
CA ALA A 4 -18.77 -6.01 -6.42
C ALA A 4 -18.04 -6.16 -7.78
N ILE A 5 -17.62 -5.07 -8.43
CA ILE A 5 -17.06 -5.12 -9.78
C ILE A 5 -15.53 -4.96 -9.73
N PHE A 6 -14.80 -6.09 -9.78
CA PHE A 6 -13.35 -6.11 -9.86
C PHE A 6 -12.84 -6.69 -11.18
N ILE A 7 -11.97 -5.95 -11.87
CA ILE A 7 -11.35 -6.39 -13.13
C ILE A 7 -9.93 -6.88 -12.87
N LYS A 8 -9.67 -8.16 -13.21
CA LYS A 8 -8.37 -8.82 -13.08
C LYS A 8 -7.35 -8.26 -14.07
N SER A 9 -6.68 -7.18 -13.68
CA SER A 9 -5.62 -6.51 -14.44
C SER A 9 -4.31 -7.31 -14.49
N LYS A 10 -3.36 -6.88 -15.33
CA LYS A 10 -1.98 -7.40 -15.32
C LYS A 10 -1.32 -7.21 -13.97
N SER A 11 -1.56 -6.08 -13.33
CA SER A 11 -1.03 -5.77 -11.99
C SER A 11 -1.58 -6.71 -10.93
N TYR A 12 -2.89 -7.00 -10.97
CA TYR A 12 -3.53 -8.00 -10.11
C TYR A 12 -2.90 -9.39 -10.30
N LYS A 13 -2.72 -9.84 -11.55
CA LYS A 13 -2.16 -11.17 -11.84
C LYS A 13 -0.77 -11.35 -11.24
N LYS A 14 0.09 -10.31 -11.32
CA LYS A 14 1.42 -10.33 -10.68
C LYS A 14 1.34 -10.45 -9.15
N ILE A 15 0.40 -9.73 -8.52
CA ILE A 15 0.18 -9.86 -7.08
C ILE A 15 -0.31 -11.27 -6.75
N TYR A 16 -1.30 -11.77 -7.49
CA TYR A 16 -1.87 -13.09 -7.29
C TYR A 16 -0.81 -14.19 -7.38
N GLU A 17 0.02 -14.18 -8.43
CA GLU A 17 1.11 -15.14 -8.60
C GLU A 17 2.09 -15.12 -7.41
N LEU A 18 2.48 -13.93 -6.97
CA LEU A 18 3.39 -13.78 -5.83
C LEU A 18 2.74 -14.22 -4.51
N PHE A 19 1.48 -13.82 -4.29
CA PHE A 19 0.73 -14.13 -3.08
C PHE A 19 0.40 -15.63 -2.96
N ASN A 20 0.18 -16.31 -4.09
CA ASN A 20 -0.06 -17.75 -4.11
C ASN A 20 1.08 -18.54 -3.47
N THR A 21 2.31 -18.02 -3.54
CA THR A 21 3.48 -18.65 -2.92
C THR A 21 3.55 -18.49 -1.40
N LEU A 22 2.74 -17.61 -0.78
CA LEU A 22 2.88 -17.26 0.64
C LEU A 22 2.41 -18.35 1.59
N LYS A 23 1.58 -19.29 1.13
CA LYS A 23 1.17 -20.46 1.91
C LYS A 23 2.32 -21.46 2.12
N THR A 24 3.21 -21.57 1.13
CA THR A 24 4.25 -22.60 1.06
C THR A 24 5.67 -22.05 1.19
N SER A 25 5.86 -20.75 0.99
CA SER A 25 7.14 -20.06 1.11
C SER A 25 7.09 -19.01 2.21
N ARG A 26 8.17 -18.93 2.99
CA ARG A 26 8.34 -17.95 4.08
C ARG A 26 9.52 -17.01 3.81
N GLY A 27 9.62 -15.93 4.59
CA GLY A 27 10.73 -14.99 4.54
C GLY A 27 10.64 -13.95 3.43
N LYS A 28 9.49 -13.81 2.77
CA LYS A 28 9.30 -12.84 1.68
C LYS A 28 9.01 -11.46 2.23
N ILE A 29 9.65 -10.45 1.66
CA ILE A 29 9.28 -9.05 1.87
C ILE A 29 8.84 -8.50 0.52
N ILE A 30 7.58 -8.09 0.44
CA ILE A 30 6.91 -7.69 -0.79
C ILE A 30 6.51 -6.23 -0.68
N HIS A 31 6.93 -5.41 -1.63
CA HIS A 31 6.50 -4.02 -1.77
C HIS A 31 5.51 -3.88 -2.92
N ILE A 32 4.31 -3.40 -2.62
CA ILE A 32 3.30 -3.07 -3.62
C ILE A 32 3.27 -1.56 -3.76
N ILE A 33 3.80 -1.06 -4.87
CA ILE A 33 4.00 0.36 -5.15
C ILE A 33 3.08 0.84 -6.28
N GLY A 34 2.82 2.13 -6.32
CA GLY A 34 2.02 2.75 -7.38
C GLY A 34 1.46 4.09 -6.92
N ALA A 35 1.15 4.96 -7.87
CA ALA A 35 0.64 6.29 -7.58
C ALA A 35 -0.66 6.25 -6.74
N PRO A 36 -1.01 7.33 -6.02
CA PRO A 36 -2.31 7.45 -5.39
C PRO A 36 -3.46 7.23 -6.39
N GLY A 37 -4.47 6.46 -5.99
CA GLY A 37 -5.66 6.19 -6.82
C GLY A 37 -5.51 5.11 -7.89
N THR A 38 -4.39 4.38 -7.94
CA THR A 38 -4.22 3.20 -8.80
C THR A 38 -4.86 1.92 -8.24
N GLY A 39 -5.50 1.97 -7.08
CA GLY A 39 -6.19 0.80 -6.52
C GLY A 39 -5.25 -0.26 -5.93
N LYS A 40 -4.11 0.13 -5.35
CA LYS A 40 -3.21 -0.78 -4.61
C LYS A 40 -3.97 -1.64 -3.61
N SER A 41 -4.72 -1.00 -2.69
CA SER A 41 -5.55 -1.66 -1.69
C SER A 41 -6.49 -2.67 -2.32
N THR A 42 -7.25 -2.27 -3.35
CA THR A 42 -8.21 -3.15 -4.04
C THR A 42 -7.53 -4.39 -4.60
N ASN A 43 -6.38 -4.26 -5.29
CA ASN A 43 -5.65 -5.40 -5.82
C ASN A 43 -5.12 -6.32 -4.71
N ILE A 44 -4.61 -5.74 -3.60
CA ILE A 44 -4.09 -6.49 -2.44
C ILE A 44 -5.19 -7.31 -1.79
N TYR A 45 -6.28 -6.66 -1.37
CA TYR A 45 -7.34 -7.34 -0.62
C TYR A 45 -8.07 -8.36 -1.48
N PHE A 46 -8.27 -8.07 -2.77
CA PHE A 46 -8.87 -9.05 -3.69
C PHE A 46 -7.96 -10.28 -3.87
N ALA A 47 -6.64 -10.10 -3.96
CA ALA A 47 -5.71 -11.23 -4.03
C ALA A 47 -5.66 -12.04 -2.73
N LEU A 48 -5.67 -11.38 -1.57
CA LEU A 48 -5.75 -12.06 -0.26
C LEU A 48 -7.03 -12.89 -0.13
N TYR A 49 -8.16 -12.32 -0.56
CA TYR A 49 -9.46 -12.98 -0.56
C TYR A 49 -9.50 -14.18 -1.53
N ASP A 50 -9.13 -13.97 -2.81
CA ASP A 50 -9.18 -15.01 -3.85
C ASP A 50 -8.28 -16.22 -3.54
N LEU A 51 -7.20 -16.01 -2.78
CA LEU A 51 -6.26 -17.05 -2.38
C LEU A 51 -6.57 -17.64 -1.00
N ASP A 52 -7.57 -17.11 -0.29
CA ASP A 52 -7.90 -17.47 1.09
C ASP A 52 -6.64 -17.44 1.99
N LEU A 53 -5.92 -16.31 1.96
CA LEU A 53 -4.70 -16.12 2.74
C LEU A 53 -5.04 -15.60 4.13
N LYS A 54 -4.51 -16.27 5.15
CA LYS A 54 -4.63 -15.79 6.53
C LYS A 54 -3.65 -14.65 6.76
N TYR A 55 -4.14 -13.41 6.82
CA TYR A 55 -3.29 -12.24 7.02
C TYR A 55 -3.55 -11.52 8.34
N TYR A 56 -2.52 -10.84 8.84
CA TYR A 56 -2.62 -9.91 9.95
C TYR A 56 -2.26 -8.50 9.47
N GLU A 57 -3.15 -7.54 9.72
CA GLU A 57 -2.95 -6.14 9.35
C GLU A 57 -2.92 -5.29 10.63
N PRO A 58 -1.75 -4.81 11.07
CA PRO A 58 -1.65 -4.03 12.28
C PRO A 58 -2.33 -2.68 12.13
N LYS A 59 -2.98 -2.25 13.20
CA LYS A 59 -3.46 -0.87 13.34
C LYS A 59 -2.36 -0.03 13.95
N PHE A 60 -2.15 1.18 13.44
CA PHE A 60 -1.19 2.10 14.03
C PHE A 60 -1.85 3.42 14.39
N ILE A 61 -1.70 3.84 15.64
CA ILE A 61 -2.25 5.10 16.14
C ILE A 61 -1.15 5.85 16.89
N LEU A 62 -0.87 7.06 16.42
CA LEU A 62 0.06 7.97 17.05
C LEU A 62 -0.70 9.16 17.65
N LYS A 63 -0.35 9.54 18.88
CA LYS A 63 -0.95 10.68 19.58
C LYS A 63 -0.28 12.01 19.24
N ASP A 64 0.99 11.97 18.85
CA ASP A 64 1.82 13.15 18.60
C ASP A 64 2.47 13.07 17.23
N GLU A 65 2.07 13.98 16.33
CA GLU A 65 2.65 14.13 14.99
C GLU A 65 4.14 14.51 15.04
N ASN A 66 4.60 15.05 16.18
CA ASN A 66 5.98 15.43 16.39
C ASN A 66 6.90 14.34 16.94
N ALA A 67 6.39 13.14 17.21
CA ALA A 67 7.17 12.03 17.74
C ALA A 67 8.43 11.75 16.91
N SER A 68 9.53 11.42 17.59
CA SER A 68 10.78 11.05 16.93
C SER A 68 10.64 9.69 16.22
N PRO A 69 11.44 9.41 15.18
CA PRO A 69 11.40 8.12 14.48
C PRO A 69 11.62 6.91 15.40
N LEU A 70 12.44 7.06 16.46
CA LEU A 70 12.65 6.01 17.46
C LEU A 70 11.39 5.76 18.30
N ILE A 71 10.68 6.83 18.70
CA ILE A 71 9.39 6.70 19.42
C ILE A 71 8.37 5.99 18.54
N VAL A 72 8.29 6.34 17.25
CA VAL A 72 7.39 5.69 16.29
C VAL A 72 7.74 4.22 16.11
N PHE A 73 9.03 3.88 15.92
CA PHE A 73 9.48 2.49 15.82
C PHE A 73 9.08 1.67 17.07
N ASN A 74 9.40 2.16 18.26
CA ASN A 74 9.04 1.50 19.51
C ASN A 74 7.52 1.37 19.67
N LYS A 75 6.75 2.37 19.22
CA LYS A 75 5.30 2.35 19.23
C LYS A 75 4.74 1.26 18.30
N VAL A 76 5.28 1.10 17.09
CA VAL A 76 4.88 0.02 16.18
C VAL A 76 5.07 -1.35 16.85
N ILE A 77 6.25 -1.61 17.41
CA ILE A 77 6.53 -2.87 18.10
C ILE A 77 5.60 -3.07 19.30
N HIS A 78 5.34 -2.02 20.07
CA HIS A 78 4.43 -2.06 21.22
C HIS A 78 2.99 -2.39 20.81
N GLU A 79 2.43 -1.73 19.79
CA GLU A 79 1.08 -2.02 19.31
C GLU A 79 0.97 -3.43 18.73
N LEU A 80 2.00 -3.91 17.99
CA LEU A 80 2.04 -5.29 17.52
C LEU A 80 1.96 -6.30 18.68
N LYS A 81 2.74 -6.07 19.74
CA LYS A 81 2.73 -6.93 20.93
C LYS A 81 1.37 -6.90 21.63
N LYS A 82 0.80 -5.71 21.78
CA LYS A 82 -0.50 -5.51 22.42
C LYS A 82 -1.63 -6.18 21.64
N ASP A 83 -1.71 -5.96 20.34
CA ASP A 83 -2.75 -6.53 19.46
C ASP A 83 -2.70 -8.06 19.43
N LEU A 84 -1.51 -8.65 19.54
CA LEU A 84 -1.31 -10.10 19.55
C LEU A 84 -1.28 -10.71 20.97
N GLY A 85 -1.43 -9.89 22.02
CA GLY A 85 -1.45 -10.34 23.41
C GLY A 85 -0.15 -10.95 23.92
N VAL A 86 1.00 -10.51 23.40
CA VAL A 86 2.33 -11.04 23.72
C VAL A 86 3.18 -10.02 24.48
N LYS A 87 4.17 -10.50 25.25
CA LYS A 87 5.03 -9.64 26.09
C LYS A 87 6.45 -9.56 25.54
N SER A 88 6.96 -10.66 24.99
CA SER A 88 8.34 -10.72 24.47
C SER A 88 8.40 -10.52 22.96
N SER A 89 9.59 -10.21 22.45
CA SER A 89 9.80 -10.12 21.00
C SER A 89 9.77 -11.51 20.35
N ASP A 90 10.21 -12.56 21.06
CA ASP A 90 10.21 -13.92 20.53
C ASP A 90 8.79 -14.46 20.34
N GLU A 91 7.92 -14.22 21.33
CA GLU A 91 6.50 -14.52 21.23
C GLU A 91 5.84 -13.74 20.07
N LEU A 92 6.24 -12.48 19.87
CA LEU A 92 5.75 -11.68 18.74
C LEU A 92 6.10 -12.35 17.40
N PHE A 93 7.36 -12.69 17.17
CA PHE A 93 7.77 -13.35 15.93
C PHE A 93 7.09 -14.72 15.75
N GLN A 94 6.92 -15.48 16.83
CA GLN A 94 6.19 -16.76 16.80
C GLN A 94 4.70 -16.58 16.45
N LYS A 95 4.04 -15.52 16.95
CA LYS A 95 2.65 -15.22 16.58
C LYS A 95 2.53 -14.75 15.13
N LEU A 96 3.44 -13.89 14.69
CA LEU A 96 3.44 -13.38 13.32
C LEU A 96 3.67 -14.50 12.29
N SER A 97 4.47 -15.54 12.60
CA SER A 97 4.69 -16.66 11.68
C SER A 97 3.45 -17.56 11.47
N GLN A 98 2.40 -17.40 12.29
CA GLN A 98 1.13 -18.14 12.15
C GLN A 98 0.19 -17.57 11.07
N TYR A 99 0.58 -16.45 10.45
CA TYR A 99 -0.13 -15.82 9.34
C TYR A 99 0.63 -16.06 8.05
N ASP A 100 -0.08 -16.21 6.94
CA ASP A 100 0.52 -16.30 5.60
C ASP A 100 1.18 -14.99 5.19
N ALA A 101 0.66 -13.86 5.67
CA ALA A 101 1.22 -12.53 5.42
C ALA A 101 0.94 -11.55 6.58
N ILE A 102 1.93 -10.72 6.87
CA ILE A 102 1.76 -9.52 7.69
C ILE A 102 1.64 -8.32 6.76
N LEU A 103 0.47 -7.68 6.74
CA LEU A 103 0.12 -6.64 5.79
C LEU A 103 0.24 -5.26 6.43
N PHE A 104 1.25 -4.48 6.08
CA PHE A 104 1.32 -3.05 6.42
C PHE A 104 0.64 -2.25 5.30
N ALA A 105 -0.67 -2.02 5.46
CA ALA A 105 -1.51 -1.34 4.48
C ALA A 105 -2.40 -0.26 5.12
N ASP A 106 -3.64 -0.11 4.64
CA ASP A 106 -4.51 1.03 4.96
C ASP A 106 -4.74 1.21 6.46
N LYS A 107 -4.91 0.14 7.27
CA LYS A 107 -5.07 0.26 8.73
C LYS A 107 -3.80 0.72 9.45
N PHE A 108 -2.64 0.54 8.82
CA PHE A 108 -1.38 1.05 9.37
C PHE A 108 -1.16 2.51 8.94
N HIS A 109 -1.45 2.81 7.68
CA HIS A 109 -1.18 4.09 7.05
C HIS A 109 -2.21 5.17 7.41
N ASP A 110 -3.49 4.83 7.32
CA ASP A 110 -4.59 5.79 7.15
C ASP A 110 -5.67 5.67 8.25
N THR A 111 -5.34 5.11 9.41
CA THR A 111 -6.17 5.10 10.64
C THR A 111 -6.71 6.47 11.04
N HIS A 112 -5.97 7.55 10.73
CA HIS A 112 -6.39 8.92 10.98
C HIS A 112 -7.65 9.35 10.19
N LEU A 113 -7.96 8.70 9.07
CA LEU A 113 -9.16 9.02 8.28
C LEU A 113 -10.46 8.72 9.02
N ASN A 114 -10.41 7.89 10.08
CA ASN A 114 -11.58 7.53 10.89
C ASN A 114 -11.65 8.31 12.22
N ASN A 115 -10.64 9.13 12.54
CA ASN A 115 -10.61 9.93 13.77
C ASN A 115 -9.62 11.10 13.66
N ASP A 116 -10.14 12.32 13.55
CA ASP A 116 -9.33 13.55 13.38
C ASP A 116 -8.39 13.86 14.54
N LYS A 117 -8.58 13.22 15.71
CA LYS A 117 -7.68 13.35 16.88
C LYS A 117 -6.49 12.39 16.83
N MET A 118 -6.39 11.55 15.81
CA MET A 118 -5.35 10.53 15.67
C MET A 118 -4.43 10.84 14.49
N VAL A 119 -3.15 10.51 14.65
CA VAL A 119 -2.14 10.64 13.60
C VAL A 119 -1.81 9.23 13.09
N GLY A 120 -2.11 8.96 11.82
CA GLY A 120 -1.72 7.72 11.15
C GLY A 120 -0.28 7.81 10.66
N PHE A 121 0.30 6.66 10.28
CA PHE A 121 1.69 6.63 9.85
C PHE A 121 1.95 7.55 8.65
N SER A 122 1.03 7.59 7.67
CA SER A 122 1.13 8.45 6.50
C SER A 122 1.26 9.94 6.86
N ARG A 123 0.46 10.40 7.83
CA ARG A 123 0.45 11.80 8.26
C ARG A 123 1.74 12.16 8.99
N TRP A 124 2.19 11.28 9.89
CA TRP A 124 3.47 11.45 10.57
C TRP A 124 4.66 11.45 9.60
N SER A 125 4.70 10.54 8.63
CA SER A 125 5.79 10.49 7.65
C SER A 125 5.79 11.73 6.75
N ASP A 126 4.60 12.20 6.34
CA ASP A 126 4.44 13.39 5.51
C ASP A 126 4.93 14.65 6.27
N SER A 127 4.64 14.79 7.57
CA SER A 127 5.07 15.94 8.38
C SER A 127 6.56 15.95 8.72
N LYS A 128 7.19 14.78 8.89
CA LYS A 128 8.62 14.66 9.18
C LYS A 128 9.51 14.77 7.95
N GLY A 129 8.97 14.57 6.75
CA GLY A 129 9.73 14.60 5.49
C GLY A 129 10.96 13.69 5.56
N PHE A 130 12.14 14.21 5.20
CA PHE A 130 13.38 13.44 5.22
C PHE A 130 13.76 12.86 6.61
N ARG A 131 13.28 13.43 7.72
CA ARG A 131 13.58 12.86 9.04
C ARG A 131 12.90 11.50 9.27
N SER A 132 11.87 11.18 8.50
CA SER A 132 11.23 9.85 8.51
C SER A 132 12.16 8.74 8.00
N PHE A 133 13.21 9.07 7.22
CA PHE A 133 14.19 8.07 6.76
C PHE A 133 14.86 7.31 7.91
N TYR A 134 15.06 7.96 9.06
CA TYR A 134 15.64 7.30 10.22
C TYR A 134 14.74 6.18 10.78
N PHE A 135 13.42 6.27 10.62
CA PHE A 135 12.51 5.15 10.98
C PHE A 135 12.77 3.93 10.09
N TYR A 136 12.86 4.13 8.77
CA TYR A 136 13.16 3.03 7.85
C TYR A 136 14.53 2.41 8.13
N TRP A 137 15.52 3.23 8.50
CA TRP A 137 16.82 2.73 8.96
C TRP A 137 16.71 1.85 10.21
N LEU A 138 15.88 2.23 11.19
CA LEU A 138 15.61 1.39 12.37
C LEU A 138 14.94 0.06 11.99
N CYS A 139 13.98 0.07 11.07
CA CYS A 139 13.36 -1.16 10.55
C CYS A 139 14.38 -2.07 9.87
N ILE A 140 15.28 -1.50 9.06
CA ILE A 140 16.36 -2.27 8.39
C ILE A 140 17.31 -2.86 9.43
N LYS A 141 17.71 -2.07 10.44
CA LYS A 141 18.56 -2.55 11.53
C LYS A 141 17.91 -3.71 12.29
N GLU A 142 16.61 -3.60 12.59
CA GLU A 142 15.85 -4.68 13.25
C GLU A 142 15.72 -5.92 12.37
N TYR A 143 15.55 -5.75 11.06
CA TYR A 143 15.54 -6.86 10.12
C TYR A 143 16.86 -7.64 10.16
N PHE A 144 18.00 -6.94 10.13
CA PHE A 144 19.30 -7.60 10.18
C PHE A 144 19.59 -8.22 11.56
N SER A 145 19.16 -7.60 12.66
CA SER A 145 19.36 -8.15 14.01
C SER A 145 18.52 -9.40 14.28
N GLN A 146 17.35 -9.53 13.65
CA GLN A 146 16.41 -10.65 13.84
C GLN A 146 16.24 -11.50 12.57
N ARG A 147 17.23 -11.53 11.68
CA ARG A 147 17.11 -12.12 10.33
C ARG A 147 16.56 -13.54 10.33
N GLU A 148 17.02 -14.40 11.25
CA GLU A 148 16.54 -15.78 11.37
C GLU A 148 15.04 -15.88 11.71
N LYS A 149 14.50 -14.92 12.45
CA LYS A 149 13.06 -14.86 12.75
C LYS A 149 12.27 -14.36 11.55
N PHE A 150 12.79 -13.35 10.85
CA PHE A 150 12.17 -12.83 9.63
C PHE A 150 12.07 -13.87 8.52
N LYS A 151 12.98 -14.86 8.44
CA LYS A 151 12.88 -15.98 7.48
C LYS A 151 11.58 -16.79 7.59
N ASN A 152 10.89 -16.72 8.74
CA ASN A 152 9.66 -17.48 8.98
C ASN A 152 8.38 -16.66 8.78
N ILE A 153 8.51 -15.40 8.34
CA ILE A 153 7.38 -14.47 8.21
C ILE A 153 7.39 -13.87 6.82
N ASN A 154 6.21 -13.70 6.23
CA ASN A 154 6.06 -12.92 5.02
C ASN A 154 5.50 -11.55 5.38
N ILE A 155 6.06 -10.50 4.79
CA ILE A 155 5.66 -9.12 5.03
C ILE A 155 5.29 -8.48 3.71
N VAL A 156 4.12 -7.85 3.67
CA VAL A 156 3.62 -7.11 2.52
C VAL A 156 3.45 -5.65 2.91
N PHE A 157 4.15 -4.76 2.21
CA PHE A 157 4.04 -3.32 2.38
C PHE A 157 3.26 -2.70 1.23
N GLN A 158 2.10 -2.12 1.53
CA GLN A 158 1.44 -1.20 0.60
C GLN A 158 2.18 0.13 0.65
N THR A 159 3.13 0.33 -0.25
CA THR A 159 4.07 1.42 -0.15
C THR A 159 3.64 2.59 -1.04
N ALA A 160 3.52 3.78 -0.45
CA ALA A 160 3.50 5.05 -1.17
C ALA A 160 4.54 5.96 -0.50
N TRP A 161 5.65 6.25 -1.17
CA TRP A 161 6.67 7.14 -0.62
C TRP A 161 6.45 8.54 -1.15
N ARG A 162 5.68 9.30 -0.37
CA ARG A 162 5.46 10.71 -0.65
C ARG A 162 6.63 11.51 -0.11
N ILE A 163 7.20 12.33 -0.97
CA ILE A 163 8.18 13.33 -0.60
C ILE A 163 7.63 14.71 -0.95
N TYR A 164 7.96 15.69 -0.13
CA TYR A 164 7.65 17.08 -0.40
C TYR A 164 8.93 17.77 -0.88
N ILE A 165 8.93 18.23 -2.14
CA ILE A 165 10.00 19.01 -2.72
C ILE A 165 9.43 20.39 -3.04
N ARG A 166 9.98 21.44 -2.43
CA ARG A 166 9.57 22.84 -2.65
C ARG A 166 8.06 23.09 -2.47
N GLY A 167 7.43 22.42 -1.51
CA GLY A 167 6.00 22.56 -1.20
C GLY A 167 5.07 21.73 -2.08
N GLU A 168 5.59 21.09 -3.13
CA GLU A 168 4.83 20.17 -3.98
C GLU A 168 5.03 18.71 -3.55
N LYS A 169 3.96 17.92 -3.70
CA LYS A 169 3.89 16.52 -3.27
C LYS A 169 4.23 15.60 -4.44
N TYR A 170 5.29 14.81 -4.30
CA TYR A 170 5.75 13.85 -5.28
C TYR A 170 5.73 12.44 -4.70
N ASP A 171 5.39 11.44 -5.51
CA ASP A 171 5.63 10.03 -5.21
C ASP A 171 7.01 9.62 -5.72
N LEU A 172 7.89 9.15 -4.82
CA LEU A 172 9.26 8.75 -5.14
C LEU A 172 9.33 7.68 -6.23
N PHE A 173 8.32 6.82 -6.33
CA PHE A 173 8.31 5.70 -7.27
C PHE A 173 7.60 6.02 -8.59
N SER A 174 6.87 7.12 -8.72
CA SER A 174 6.25 7.48 -9.99
C SER A 174 6.62 8.85 -10.55
N ASP A 175 6.94 9.82 -9.69
CA ASP A 175 6.89 11.23 -10.09
C ASP A 175 8.28 11.87 -10.29
N LEU A 176 9.38 11.14 -10.03
CA LEU A 176 10.76 11.67 -10.14
C LEU A 176 11.56 11.12 -11.34
N GLY A 177 10.87 10.57 -12.34
CA GLY A 177 11.48 10.11 -13.58
C GLY A 177 12.59 9.06 -13.38
N VAL A 178 13.83 9.38 -13.77
CA VAL A 178 14.99 8.48 -13.68
C VAL A 178 15.30 8.09 -12.23
N ILE A 179 15.09 9.01 -11.28
CA ILE A 179 15.31 8.74 -9.85
C ILE A 179 14.35 7.64 -9.38
N SER A 180 13.08 7.69 -9.81
CA SER A 180 12.11 6.64 -9.52
C SER A 180 12.54 5.27 -10.05
N LEU A 181 13.19 5.21 -11.22
CA LEU A 181 13.72 3.96 -11.78
C LEU A 181 14.86 3.41 -10.92
N ILE A 182 15.76 4.26 -10.44
CA ILE A 182 16.89 3.87 -9.58
C ILE A 182 16.36 3.29 -8.25
N PHE A 183 15.43 3.98 -7.59
CA PHE A 183 14.86 3.50 -6.33
C PHE A 183 14.10 2.18 -6.48
N LYS A 184 13.35 2.01 -7.57
CA LYS A 184 12.70 0.72 -7.88
C LYS A 184 13.70 -0.41 -8.07
N LYS A 185 14.78 -0.17 -8.81
CA LYS A 185 15.84 -1.16 -9.02
C LYS A 185 16.52 -1.54 -7.71
N MET A 186 16.80 -0.55 -6.86
CA MET A 186 17.41 -0.79 -5.55
C MET A 186 16.50 -1.62 -4.65
N LEU A 187 15.20 -1.32 -4.59
CA LEU A 187 14.25 -2.14 -3.83
C LEU A 187 14.16 -3.57 -4.37
N ASN A 188 14.09 -3.73 -5.69
CA ASN A 188 14.07 -5.04 -6.36
C ASN A 188 15.32 -5.90 -6.12
N LEU A 189 16.45 -5.29 -5.75
CA LEU A 189 17.66 -6.03 -5.41
C LEU A 189 17.51 -6.80 -4.08
N PHE A 190 16.69 -6.29 -3.17
CA PHE A 190 16.56 -6.82 -1.81
C PHE A 190 15.21 -7.47 -1.54
N PHE A 191 14.17 -7.07 -2.27
CA PHE A 191 12.78 -7.41 -1.99
C PHE A 191 12.00 -7.67 -3.28
N ASP A 192 10.88 -8.39 -3.18
CA ASP A 192 9.95 -8.52 -4.28
C ASP A 192 9.17 -7.19 -4.44
N VAL A 193 9.17 -6.58 -5.62
CA VAL A 193 8.41 -5.34 -5.87
C VAL A 193 7.39 -5.53 -6.98
N VAL A 194 6.12 -5.26 -6.69
CA VAL A 194 5.05 -5.21 -7.67
C VAL A 194 4.60 -3.76 -7.86
N THR A 195 4.76 -3.25 -9.09
CA THR A 195 4.25 -1.92 -9.46
C THR A 195 2.85 -2.03 -10.03
N ILE A 196 1.88 -1.37 -9.39
CA ILE A 196 0.53 -1.18 -9.93
C ILE A 196 0.56 -0.08 -10.98
N ALA A 197 0.36 -0.48 -12.23
CA ALA A 197 0.15 0.40 -13.37
C ALA A 197 -0.91 -0.22 -14.29
N TYR A 198 -1.53 0.61 -15.11
CA TYR A 198 -2.54 0.19 -16.09
C TYR A 198 -2.19 0.71 -17.46
N THR A 199 -2.65 0.02 -18.50
CA THR A 199 -2.73 0.57 -19.85
C THR A 199 -4.06 1.31 -20.06
N ASP A 200 -4.15 2.13 -21.10
CA ASP A 200 -5.41 2.76 -21.54
C ASP A 200 -6.52 1.72 -21.71
N GLU A 201 -6.21 0.58 -22.34
CA GLU A 201 -7.15 -0.54 -22.52
C GLU A 201 -7.65 -1.11 -21.19
N GLU A 202 -6.78 -1.25 -20.18
CA GLU A 202 -7.18 -1.73 -18.86
C GLU A 202 -8.08 -0.72 -18.16
N ILE A 203 -7.79 0.58 -18.29
CA ILE A 203 -8.65 1.64 -17.76
C ILE A 203 -10.01 1.62 -18.45
N ILE A 204 -10.06 1.53 -19.78
CA ILE A 204 -11.31 1.46 -20.55
C ILE A 204 -12.15 0.28 -20.06
N LYS A 205 -11.56 -0.90 -19.89
CA LYS A 205 -12.26 -2.09 -19.35
C LYS A 205 -12.80 -1.85 -17.95
N ILE A 206 -12.01 -1.25 -17.05
CA ILE A 206 -12.44 -0.92 -15.69
C ILE A 206 -13.62 0.05 -15.71
N VAL A 207 -13.55 1.11 -16.52
CA VAL A 207 -14.60 2.12 -16.60
C VAL A 207 -15.87 1.55 -17.23
N LYS A 208 -15.77 0.83 -18.35
CA LYS A 208 -16.90 0.15 -19.01
C LYS A 208 -17.60 -0.85 -18.09
N ALA A 209 -16.87 -1.51 -17.18
CA ALA A 209 -17.48 -2.42 -16.23
C ALA A 209 -18.40 -1.70 -15.21
N HIS A 210 -18.11 -0.44 -14.88
CA HIS A 210 -18.91 0.38 -13.98
C HIS A 210 -19.95 1.24 -14.71
N TYR A 211 -19.64 1.68 -15.93
CA TYR A 211 -20.47 2.54 -16.77
C TYR A 211 -20.50 1.99 -18.21
N PRO A 212 -21.29 0.92 -18.47
CA PRO A 212 -21.29 0.23 -19.76
C PRO A 212 -21.68 1.10 -20.96
N THR A 213 -22.53 2.10 -20.70
CA THR A 213 -23.07 3.02 -21.72
C THR A 213 -22.12 4.14 -22.12
N LEU A 214 -21.03 4.35 -21.37
CA LEU A 214 -20.09 5.44 -21.65
C LEU A 214 -19.26 5.13 -22.90
N ASP A 215 -19.12 6.10 -23.80
CA ASP A 215 -18.35 5.92 -25.04
C ASP A 215 -16.84 5.90 -24.77
N GLU A 216 -16.09 5.11 -25.54
CA GLU A 216 -14.64 5.00 -25.35
C GLU A 216 -13.93 6.35 -25.55
N ARG A 217 -14.39 7.20 -26.47
CA ARG A 217 -13.79 8.52 -26.69
C ARG A 217 -13.99 9.42 -25.48
N GLU A 218 -15.12 9.29 -24.78
CA GLU A 218 -15.36 10.00 -23.53
C GLU A 218 -14.41 9.50 -22.44
N ILE A 219 -14.25 8.18 -22.31
CA ILE A 219 -13.29 7.58 -21.37
C ILE A 219 -11.87 8.07 -21.64
N THR A 220 -11.45 8.14 -22.90
CA THR A 220 -10.13 8.68 -23.29
C THR A 220 -9.93 10.12 -22.83
N LYS A 221 -10.98 10.97 -22.81
CA LYS A 221 -10.88 12.33 -22.26
C LYS A 221 -10.54 12.30 -20.76
N TYR A 222 -11.18 11.42 -19.99
CA TYR A 222 -10.84 11.23 -18.57
C TYR A 222 -9.43 10.68 -18.39
N ILE A 223 -8.98 9.72 -19.22
CA ILE A 223 -7.60 9.21 -19.19
C ILE A 223 -6.61 10.34 -19.42
N LYS A 224 -6.82 11.17 -20.45
CA LYS A 224 -5.93 12.31 -20.76
C LYS A 224 -5.88 13.33 -19.61
N LYS A 225 -7.02 13.58 -18.95
CA LYS A 225 -7.14 14.60 -17.90
C LYS A 225 -6.61 14.13 -16.53
N TYR A 226 -6.87 12.89 -16.17
CA TYR A 226 -6.63 12.36 -14.82
C TYR A 226 -5.51 11.32 -14.75
N GLY A 227 -4.98 10.92 -15.90
CA GLY A 227 -4.01 9.84 -16.05
C GLY A 227 -4.62 8.46 -15.77
N LEU A 228 -3.77 7.44 -15.71
CA LEU A 228 -4.14 6.04 -15.57
C LEU A 228 -4.47 5.66 -14.11
N LYS A 229 -5.40 6.40 -13.50
CA LYS A 229 -5.78 6.30 -12.08
C LYS A 229 -7.28 5.98 -11.96
N PRO A 230 -7.68 4.69 -11.92
CA PRO A 230 -9.08 4.26 -11.92
C PRO A 230 -9.96 5.01 -10.93
N ARG A 231 -9.51 5.18 -9.68
CA ARG A 231 -10.29 5.85 -8.63
C ARG A 231 -10.63 7.29 -9.00
N TYR A 232 -9.67 8.02 -9.55
CA TYR A 232 -9.87 9.41 -9.94
C TYR A 232 -10.85 9.50 -11.11
N ILE A 233 -10.65 8.68 -12.15
CA ILE A 233 -11.53 8.63 -13.32
C ILE A 233 -12.97 8.30 -12.90
N LEU A 234 -13.17 7.19 -12.19
CA LEU A 234 -14.50 6.74 -11.77
C LEU A 234 -15.20 7.78 -10.87
N SER A 235 -14.48 8.42 -9.94
CA SER A 235 -15.07 9.46 -9.08
C SER A 235 -15.51 10.72 -9.82
N HIS A 236 -14.84 11.07 -10.92
CA HIS A 236 -15.24 12.25 -11.72
C HIS A 236 -16.38 11.89 -12.66
N ILE A 237 -16.38 10.69 -13.23
CA ILE A 237 -17.52 10.17 -13.99
C ILE A 237 -18.77 10.17 -13.10
N GLU A 238 -18.69 9.62 -11.88
CA GLU A 238 -19.81 9.60 -10.92
C GLU A 238 -20.36 11.01 -10.64
N LYS A 239 -19.49 11.99 -10.43
CA LYS A 239 -19.89 13.40 -10.24
C LYS A 239 -20.60 13.96 -11.47
N ASP A 240 -20.06 13.72 -12.66
CA ASP A 240 -20.63 14.24 -13.91
C ASP A 240 -21.98 13.56 -14.22
N TYR A 241 -22.17 12.28 -13.88
CA TYR A 241 -23.45 11.59 -13.97
C TYR A 241 -24.49 12.15 -12.98
N ASN A 242 -24.08 12.40 -11.72
CA ASN A 242 -24.99 12.95 -10.71
C ASN A 242 -25.42 14.39 -11.04
N LEU A 243 -24.53 15.19 -11.64
CA LEU A 243 -24.85 16.56 -12.08
C LEU A 243 -25.77 16.61 -13.31
N LYS A 244 -25.82 15.55 -14.12
CA LYS A 244 -26.70 15.47 -15.30
C LYS A 244 -28.09 14.91 -15.00
N ASN A 245 -28.24 14.19 -13.88
CA ASN A 245 -29.46 13.46 -13.53
C ASN A 245 -30.08 13.90 -12.18
N GLY A 246 -29.55 14.96 -11.56
CA GLY A 246 -30.10 15.62 -10.37
C GLY A 246 -30.44 17.06 -10.67
#